data_AF-A0A7J8DYC7-F1
#
_entry.id   AF-A0A7J8DYC7-F1
#
_cell.length_a   1.000
_cell.length_b   1.000
_cell.length_c   1.000
_cell.angle_alpha   90.00
_cell.angle_beta   90.00
_cell.angle_gamma   90.00
#
_symmetry.space_group_name_H-M   'P 1'
#
loop_
_entity.id
_entity.type
_entity.pdbx_description
1 polymer ?
#
loop_
_entity_poly.entity_id
_entity_poly.type
_entity_poly.pdbx_seq_one_letter_code
_entity_poly.pdbx_strand_id
1 'polypeptide(L)'
;MRTGVSPVIIDNTNLHAWEMKPYVVMALENNYEVIFREPETRWKFNVQELARRNIHGVPREKIHRMKERYEHDVTFHSVLHAEKPGRMNRSQDRASASPPHRAGCWAPCAELPARRAPGGVTAGGSFSRRGRCHHGY
;
A
#
# COMPACT_ATOMS: atom_id res chain seq x y z
N MET A 1 9.27 34.29 19.61
CA MET A 1 8.77 32.90 19.53
C MET A 1 8.04 32.58 20.83
N ARG A 2 6.76 32.21 20.79
CA ARG A 2 6.02 31.74 21.97
C ARG A 2 6.42 30.28 22.21
N THR A 3 7.29 30.01 23.20
CA THR A 3 7.59 28.67 23.78
C THR A 3 7.31 27.46 22.87
N GLY A 4 7.93 27.41 21.69
CA GLY A 4 7.81 26.31 20.73
C GLY A 4 8.95 25.31 20.90
N VAL A 5 8.69 24.03 20.61
CA VAL A 5 9.74 23.00 20.55
C VAL A 5 10.51 23.19 19.25
N SER A 6 11.82 23.39 19.32
CA SER A 6 12.69 23.56 18.16
C SER A 6 14.03 22.83 18.38
N PRO A 7 14.56 22.08 17.39
CA PRO A 7 13.96 21.82 16.07
C PRO A 7 12.91 20.70 16.10
N VAL A 8 12.02 20.69 15.11
CA VAL A 8 11.14 19.55 14.79
C VAL A 8 11.68 18.90 13.51
N ILE A 9 11.95 17.59 13.56
CA ILE A 9 12.51 16.83 12.43
C ILE A 9 11.47 15.84 11.91
N ILE A 10 11.21 15.90 10.61
CA ILE A 10 10.34 14.96 9.91
C ILE A 10 11.22 13.99 9.11
N ASP A 11 11.48 12.81 9.70
CA ASP A 11 12.27 11.75 9.08
C ASP A 11 11.35 10.73 8.38
N ASN A 12 10.89 11.09 7.19
CA ASN A 12 10.08 10.22 6.34
C ASN A 12 10.63 10.25 4.91
N THR A 13 10.24 9.28 4.09
CA THR A 13 10.75 9.16 2.71
C THR A 13 10.41 10.37 1.85
N ASN A 14 9.17 10.89 1.94
CA ASN A 14 8.71 12.09 1.23
C ASN A 14 9.18 12.16 -0.23
N LEU A 15 8.72 11.20 -1.04
CA LEU A 15 9.17 11.07 -2.43
C LEU A 15 8.65 12.18 -3.34
N HIS A 16 7.47 12.69 -3.02
CA HIS A 16 6.79 13.71 -3.81
C HIS A 16 6.50 14.96 -2.97
N ALA A 17 6.51 16.12 -3.62
CA ALA A 17 6.22 17.41 -2.99
C ALA A 17 4.84 17.42 -2.29
N TRP A 18 3.83 16.76 -2.85
CA TRP A 18 2.51 16.69 -2.24
C TRP A 18 2.49 15.92 -0.91
N GLU A 19 3.42 14.98 -0.70
CA GLU A 19 3.56 14.25 0.57
C GLU A 19 4.11 15.16 1.67
N MET A 20 4.92 16.16 1.30
CA MET A 20 5.51 17.13 2.23
C MET A 20 4.54 18.26 2.61
N LYS A 21 3.58 18.57 1.73
CA LYS A 21 2.60 19.66 1.89
C LYS A 21 1.97 19.78 3.28
N PRO A 22 1.43 18.72 3.92
CA PRO A 22 0.83 18.85 5.25
C PRO A 22 1.82 19.34 6.31
N TYR A 23 3.09 18.95 6.25
CA TYR A 23 4.12 19.42 7.20
C TYR A 23 4.43 20.91 7.00
N VAL A 24 4.51 21.33 5.73
CA VAL A 24 4.80 22.71 5.36
C VAL A 24 3.67 23.66 5.78
N VAL A 25 2.41 23.26 5.57
CA VAL A 25 1.24 24.03 6.02
C VAL A 25 1.23 24.17 7.54
N MET A 26 1.44 23.07 8.26
CA MET A 26 1.49 23.10 9.73
C MET A 26 2.62 23.98 10.27
N ALA A 27 3.79 23.95 9.63
CA ALA A 27 4.92 24.82 9.98
C ALA A 27 4.56 26.30 9.75
N LEU A 28 3.94 26.64 8.62
CA LEU A 28 3.52 28.00 8.30
C LEU A 28 2.51 28.55 9.33
N GLU A 29 1.49 27.76 9.68
CA GLU A 29 0.46 28.12 10.67
C GLU A 29 1.04 28.38 12.06
N ASN A 30 2.16 27.73 12.39
CA ASN A 30 2.83 27.84 13.68
C ASN A 30 4.09 28.72 13.63
N ASN A 31 4.29 29.49 12.55
CA ASN A 31 5.43 30.39 12.36
C ASN A 31 6.81 29.71 12.47
N TYR A 32 6.93 28.48 11.98
CA TYR A 32 8.21 27.79 11.82
C TYR A 32 8.84 28.06 10.46
N GLU A 33 10.18 28.14 10.45
CA GLU A 33 10.97 28.06 9.22
C GLU A 33 11.06 26.60 8.75
N VAL A 34 10.88 26.38 7.45
CA VAL A 34 10.97 25.05 6.84
C VAL A 34 12.26 24.94 6.05
N ILE A 35 13.07 23.94 6.37
CA ILE A 35 14.32 23.64 5.67
C ILE A 35 14.21 22.23 5.07
N PHE A 36 14.35 22.11 3.76
CA PHE A 36 14.43 20.82 3.07
C PHE A 36 15.88 20.33 3.09
N ARG A 37 16.09 19.06 3.48
CA ARG A 37 17.41 18.45 3.57
C ARG A 37 17.42 17.10 2.88
N GLU A 38 18.24 16.99 1.84
CA GLU A 38 18.61 15.69 1.28
C GLU A 38 19.81 15.10 2.05
N PRO A 39 19.89 13.77 2.19
CA PRO A 39 21.07 13.13 2.76
C PRO A 39 22.33 13.47 1.96
N GLU A 40 23.37 13.97 2.61
CA GLU A 40 24.64 14.31 1.95
C GLU A 40 25.58 13.09 1.86
N THR A 41 25.01 11.97 1.42
CA THR A 41 25.72 10.70 1.33
C THR A 41 26.04 10.34 -0.11
N ARG A 42 27.23 9.78 -0.35
CA ARG A 42 27.67 9.34 -1.68
C ARG A 42 26.78 8.25 -2.29
N TRP A 43 26.02 7.55 -1.44
CA TRP A 43 25.17 6.43 -1.82
C TRP A 43 23.67 6.78 -1.87
N LYS A 44 23.28 8.04 -1.67
CA LYS A 44 21.86 8.46 -1.62
C LYS A 44 21.02 8.05 -2.83
N PHE A 45 21.65 7.84 -4.00
CA PHE A 45 21.00 7.37 -5.23
C PHE A 45 21.51 6.01 -5.73
N ASN A 46 22.35 5.32 -4.95
CA ASN A 46 22.83 3.99 -5.29
C ASN A 46 21.86 2.94 -4.74
N VAL A 47 21.02 2.39 -5.63
CA VAL A 47 19.97 1.43 -5.28
C VAL A 47 20.51 0.17 -4.60
N GLN A 48 21.69 -0.32 -5.02
CA GLN A 48 22.30 -1.52 -4.41
C GLN A 48 22.70 -1.24 -2.96
N GLU A 49 23.36 -0.11 -2.74
CA GLU A 49 23.80 0.31 -1.42
C GLU A 49 22.64 0.69 -0.48
N LEU A 50 21.57 1.26 -1.02
CA LEU A 50 20.32 1.52 -0.29
C LEU A 50 19.65 0.21 0.13
N ALA A 51 19.51 -0.75 -0.79
CA ALA A 51 18.93 -2.06 -0.48
C ALA A 51 19.75 -2.83 0.56
N ARG A 52 21.08 -2.74 0.50
CA ARG A 52 22.00 -3.37 1.46
C ARG A 52 21.91 -2.76 2.86
N ARG A 53 21.72 -1.44 2.98
CA ARG A 53 21.62 -0.71 4.27
C ARG A 53 20.21 -0.70 4.87
N ASN A 54 19.21 -1.08 4.10
CA ASN A 54 17.81 -1.00 4.49
C ASN A 54 17.44 -2.04 5.56
N ILE A 55 17.05 -1.57 6.74
CA ILE A 55 16.64 -2.41 7.88
C ILE A 55 15.16 -2.85 7.81
N HIS A 56 14.35 -2.22 6.95
CA HIS A 56 12.91 -2.49 6.84
C HIS A 56 12.58 -3.57 5.80
N GLY A 57 13.59 -4.19 5.16
CA GLY A 57 13.40 -5.27 4.20
C GLY A 57 12.69 -4.86 2.90
N VAL A 58 12.61 -3.56 2.59
CA VAL A 58 12.13 -3.05 1.29
C VAL A 58 12.96 -3.66 0.14
N PRO A 59 12.32 -4.38 -0.81
CA PRO A 59 13.02 -4.99 -1.93
C PRO A 59 13.72 -3.96 -2.83
N ARG A 60 14.83 -4.38 -3.44
CA ARG A 60 15.65 -3.55 -4.34
C ARG A 60 14.83 -2.93 -5.48
N GLU A 61 13.92 -3.70 -6.06
CA GLU A 61 13.06 -3.28 -7.18
C GLU A 61 12.04 -2.23 -6.74
N LYS A 62 11.64 -2.24 -5.46
CA LYS A 62 10.79 -1.18 -4.89
C LYS A 62 11.62 0.09 -4.64
N ILE A 63 12.84 -0.04 -4.10
CA ILE A 63 13.75 1.10 -3.93
C ILE A 63 14.08 1.75 -5.28
N HIS A 64 14.29 0.96 -6.33
CA HIS A 64 14.49 1.47 -7.68
C HIS A 64 13.32 2.34 -8.13
N ARG A 65 12.09 1.83 -8.03
CA ARG A 65 10.86 2.58 -8.37
C ARG A 65 10.61 3.79 -7.47
N MET A 66 11.10 3.77 -6.22
CA MET A 66 11.05 4.93 -5.34
C MET A 66 12.03 6.00 -5.81
N LYS A 67 13.27 5.62 -6.11
CA LYS A 67 14.30 6.52 -6.66
C LYS A 67 13.85 7.16 -7.97
N GLU A 68 13.25 6.40 -8.90
CA GLU A 68 12.76 6.94 -10.18
C GLU A 68 11.68 7.99 -10.04
N ARG A 69 10.89 7.93 -8.95
CA ARG A 69 9.80 8.87 -8.67
C ARG A 69 10.19 9.99 -7.71
N TYR A 70 11.43 9.98 -7.22
CA TYR A 70 11.90 10.96 -6.26
C TYR A 70 12.01 12.35 -6.93
N GLU A 71 11.30 13.31 -6.38
CA GLU A 71 11.37 14.71 -6.78
C GLU A 71 12.53 15.39 -6.06
N HIS A 72 13.41 16.03 -6.83
CA HIS A 72 14.60 16.72 -6.34
C HIS A 72 14.35 18.22 -6.25
N ASP A 73 15.21 18.93 -5.50
CA ASP A 73 15.24 20.40 -5.46
C ASP A 73 13.88 21.03 -5.10
N VAL A 74 13.15 20.38 -4.19
CA VAL A 74 11.84 20.86 -3.73
C VAL A 74 11.99 22.17 -2.96
N THR A 75 11.11 23.11 -3.28
CA THR A 75 11.02 24.42 -2.63
C THR A 75 9.71 24.56 -1.87
N PHE A 76 9.68 25.47 -0.91
CA PHE A 76 8.47 25.81 -0.15
C PHE A 76 7.28 26.11 -1.09
N HIS A 77 7.52 26.90 -2.15
CA HIS A 77 6.49 27.24 -3.12
C HIS A 77 6.02 26.01 -3.92
N SER A 78 6.94 25.17 -4.42
CA SER A 78 6.57 23.97 -5.16
C SER A 78 5.71 23.01 -4.33
N VAL A 79 6.01 22.87 -3.04
CA VAL A 79 5.28 22.01 -2.11
C VAL A 79 3.87 22.53 -1.81
N LEU A 80 3.71 23.85 -1.65
CA LEU A 80 2.39 24.45 -1.45
C LEU A 80 1.45 24.29 -2.65
N HIS A 81 1.99 24.27 -3.87
CA HIS A 81 1.21 24.09 -5.10
C HIS A 81 1.07 22.62 -5.53
N ALA A 82 1.78 21.70 -4.87
CA ALA A 82 1.72 20.29 -5.21
C ALA A 82 0.34 19.69 -4.90
N GLU A 83 -0.12 18.81 -5.80
CA GLU A 83 -1.38 18.09 -5.69
C GLU A 83 -1.14 16.59 -5.78
N LYS A 84 -1.95 15.84 -5.03
CA LYS A 84 -1.91 14.39 -5.10
C LYS A 84 -2.56 13.93 -6.41
N PRO A 85 -1.91 13.05 -7.19
CA PRO A 85 -2.52 12.51 -8.40
C PRO A 85 -3.88 11.86 -8.09
N GLY A 86 -4.92 12.28 -8.82
CA GLY A 86 -6.25 11.69 -8.71
C GLY A 86 -6.22 10.20 -9.06
N ARG A 87 -7.06 9.38 -8.41
CA ARG A 87 -7.23 7.99 -8.81
C ARG A 87 -7.91 7.97 -10.19
N MET A 88 -7.20 7.61 -11.25
CA MET A 88 -7.86 7.38 -12.54
C MET A 88 -8.90 6.26 -12.40
N ASN A 89 -10.11 6.51 -12.89
CA ASN A 89 -11.21 5.57 -12.82
C ASN A 89 -11.00 4.49 -13.90
N ARG A 90 -10.39 3.36 -13.52
CA ARG A 90 -10.06 2.20 -14.39
C ARG A 90 -11.30 1.49 -15.00
N SER A 91 -12.46 2.12 -14.94
CA SER A 91 -13.77 1.56 -15.29
C SER A 91 -14.13 1.76 -16.77
N GLN A 92 -13.41 2.61 -17.51
CA GLN A 92 -13.75 2.95 -18.90
C GLN A 92 -13.10 2.02 -19.95
N ASP A 93 -11.99 1.35 -19.65
CA ASP A 93 -11.30 0.48 -20.62
C ASP A 93 -11.99 -0.88 -20.85
N ARG A 94 -12.97 -1.24 -20.01
CA ARG A 94 -13.72 -2.51 -20.16
C ARG A 94 -14.92 -2.41 -21.10
N ALA A 95 -15.29 -1.20 -21.53
CA ALA A 95 -16.43 -0.97 -22.43
C ALA A 95 -16.04 -0.95 -23.92
N SER A 96 -14.75 -0.96 -24.25
CA SER A 96 -14.24 -0.86 -25.63
C SER A 96 -13.75 -2.19 -26.21
N ALA A 97 -13.78 -3.27 -25.44
CA ALA A 97 -13.46 -4.61 -25.95
C ALA A 97 -14.72 -5.22 -26.61
N SER A 98 -14.80 -5.11 -27.94
CA SER A 98 -15.77 -5.90 -28.73
C SER A 98 -15.62 -7.39 -28.40
N PRO A 99 -16.71 -8.15 -28.19
CA PRO A 99 -16.61 -9.57 -27.94
C PRO A 99 -16.00 -10.28 -29.16
N PRO A 100 -15.08 -11.23 -28.99
CA PRO A 100 -14.66 -12.08 -30.10
C PRO A 100 -15.87 -12.89 -30.56
N HIS A 101 -16.19 -12.77 -31.85
CA HIS A 101 -17.19 -13.58 -32.51
C HIS A 101 -16.73 -15.05 -32.50
N ARG A 102 -17.17 -15.85 -31.53
CA ARG A 102 -17.10 -17.30 -31.62
C ARG A 102 -18.32 -17.94 -30.97
N ALA A 103 -19.05 -18.67 -31.81
CA ALA A 103 -20.26 -19.40 -31.50
C ALA A 103 -20.11 -20.34 -30.30
N GLY A 104 -21.14 -20.36 -29.46
CA GLY A 104 -21.30 -21.27 -28.33
C GLY A 104 -22.53 -20.90 -27.52
N CYS A 105 -23.69 -21.36 -27.96
CA CYS A 105 -24.99 -21.14 -27.32
C CYS A 105 -24.98 -21.63 -25.86
N TRP A 106 -25.28 -20.76 -24.91
CA TRP A 106 -25.62 -21.17 -23.54
C TRP A 106 -27.14 -21.36 -23.46
N ALA A 107 -27.56 -22.58 -23.14
CA ALA A 107 -28.97 -22.90 -22.87
C ALA A 107 -29.37 -22.37 -21.47
N PRO A 108 -30.60 -21.87 -21.28
CA PRO A 108 -31.07 -21.37 -20.00
C PRO A 108 -31.47 -22.53 -19.06
N CYS A 109 -31.30 -22.30 -17.76
CA CYS A 109 -31.69 -23.22 -16.69
C CYS A 109 -33.16 -23.67 -16.81
N ALA A 110 -33.40 -24.98 -16.75
CA ALA A 110 -34.71 -25.56 -16.48
C ALA A 110 -34.56 -26.68 -15.42
N GLU A 111 -35.16 -26.41 -14.26
CA GLU A 111 -35.89 -27.31 -13.36
C GLU A 111 -35.30 -28.69 -13.01
N LEU A 112 -34.86 -28.82 -11.74
CA LEU A 112 -34.65 -30.11 -11.07
C LEU A 112 -35.93 -30.53 -10.33
N PRO A 113 -36.52 -31.73 -10.58
CA PRO A 113 -37.57 -32.25 -9.74
C PRO A 113 -36.97 -32.95 -8.50
N ALA A 114 -37.48 -32.58 -7.33
CA ALA A 114 -37.24 -33.27 -6.08
C ALA A 114 -37.93 -34.65 -6.05
N ARG A 115 -37.23 -35.74 -5.68
CA ARG A 115 -37.82 -36.91 -4.97
C ARG A 115 -36.80 -37.74 -4.16
N ARG A 116 -37.08 -37.80 -2.85
CA ARG A 116 -36.95 -38.88 -1.84
C ARG A 116 -35.71 -39.80 -1.79
N ALA A 117 -35.07 -39.81 -0.63
CA ALA A 117 -34.30 -40.94 -0.10
C ALA A 117 -35.15 -41.75 0.92
N PRO A 118 -35.03 -43.09 0.98
CA PRO A 118 -35.36 -43.86 2.18
C PRO A 118 -34.09 -44.12 3.01
N GLY A 119 -34.25 -44.06 4.33
CA GLY A 119 -33.18 -44.15 5.32
C GLY A 119 -32.70 -45.58 5.66
N GLY A 120 -31.78 -45.65 6.62
CA GLY A 120 -31.33 -46.90 7.24
C GLY A 120 -30.11 -46.69 8.13
N VAL A 121 -30.30 -46.93 9.43
CA VAL A 121 -29.39 -46.69 10.57
C VAL A 121 -28.35 -47.80 10.74
N THR A 122 -27.21 -47.46 11.36
CA THR A 122 -26.39 -48.18 12.39
C THR A 122 -24.89 -47.95 12.11
N ALA A 123 -23.93 -47.95 13.02
CA ALA A 123 -23.81 -47.74 14.46
C ALA A 123 -22.28 -47.76 14.74
N GLY A 124 -21.82 -47.09 15.80
CA GLY A 124 -20.64 -47.51 16.55
C GLY A 124 -19.27 -46.95 16.12
N GLY A 125 -18.62 -46.21 17.02
CA GLY A 125 -17.19 -45.91 16.90
C GLY A 125 -16.70 -44.71 17.72
N SER A 126 -16.88 -44.75 19.04
CA SER A 126 -16.25 -43.83 19.99
C SER A 126 -14.74 -44.00 19.99
N PHE A 127 -13.95 -42.92 20.00
CA PHE A 127 -12.77 -42.79 20.86
C PHE A 127 -12.49 -41.33 21.19
N SER A 128 -12.33 -41.07 22.49
CA SER A 128 -12.09 -39.76 23.08
C SER A 128 -10.61 -39.53 23.40
N ARG A 129 -10.29 -38.23 23.61
CA ARG A 129 -9.46 -37.64 24.70
C ARG A 129 -8.00 -37.23 24.43
N ARG A 130 -7.72 -36.03 25.00
CA ARG A 130 -6.46 -35.38 25.45
C ARG A 130 -5.72 -34.58 24.37
N GLY A 131 -5.53 -33.25 24.42
CA GLY A 131 -5.60 -32.27 25.51
C GLY A 131 -4.28 -32.21 26.27
N ARG A 132 -3.48 -31.13 26.08
CA ARG A 132 -2.63 -30.50 27.12
C ARG A 132 -1.88 -29.25 26.58
N CYS A 133 -2.16 -28.11 27.22
CA CYS A 133 -1.36 -26.89 27.19
C CYS A 133 -0.10 -27.07 28.06
N HIS A 134 1.00 -26.41 27.72
CA HIS A 134 2.10 -26.15 28.67
C HIS A 134 2.55 -24.69 28.59
N HIS A 135 2.70 -24.12 29.79
CA HIS A 135 3.15 -22.79 30.16
C HIS A 135 4.29 -22.96 31.17
N GLY A 136 5.21 -22.00 31.23
CA GLY A 136 6.26 -21.85 32.26
C GLY A 136 7.60 -22.47 31.86
N TYR A 137 8.75 -21.87 32.12
CA TYR A 137 9.13 -20.64 32.83
C TYR A 137 10.35 -20.05 32.13
#